data_AF-A0A6J4J9Q6-F1
#
_entry.id   AF-A0A6J4J9Q6-F1
#
_cell.length_a   1.000
_cell.length_b   1.000
_cell.length_c   1.000
_cell.angle_alpha   90.00
_cell.angle_beta   90.00
_cell.angle_gamma   90.00
#
_symmetry.space_group_name_H-M   'P 1'
#
loop_
_entity.id
_entity.type
_entity.pdbx_description
1 polymer ?
#
loop_
_entity_poly.entity_id
_entity_poly.type
_entity_poly.pdbx_seq_one_letter_code
_entity_poly.pdbx_strand_id
1 'polypeptide(L)' 'SRNEAVLYLHSDNPTYSPYQIQVEDVLEIWEAKAYISNTFPIADFSLNKLTSIVLDLQQEVIKLKKA' A
#
# COMPACT_ATOMS: atom_id res chain seq x y z
N SER A 1 30.04 35.51 -1.82
CA SER A 1 29.22 34.73 -2.78
C SER A 1 28.14 34.03 -2.00
N ARG A 2 26.87 34.30 -2.31
CA ARG A 2 25.75 33.59 -1.69
C ARG A 2 25.80 32.18 -2.25
N ASN A 3 26.13 31.17 -1.44
CA ASN A 3 26.00 29.78 -1.87
C ASN A 3 24.51 29.54 -2.12
N GLU A 4 24.14 29.34 -3.38
CA GLU A 4 22.77 29.01 -3.77
C GLU A 4 22.51 27.55 -3.40
N ALA A 5 21.86 27.35 -2.25
CA ALA A 5 21.48 26.02 -1.81
C ALA A 5 20.32 25.51 -2.68
N VAL A 6 20.48 24.31 -3.22
CA VAL A 6 19.51 23.66 -4.11
C VAL A 6 19.14 22.28 -3.60
N LEU A 7 17.92 21.84 -3.89
CA LEU A 7 17.44 20.47 -3.65
C LEU A 7 17.32 19.72 -4.96
N TYR A 8 17.81 18.47 -4.97
CA TYR A 8 17.68 17.55 -6.09
C TYR A 8 16.50 16.61 -5.83
N LEU A 9 15.53 16.62 -6.74
CA LEU A 9 14.31 15.84 -6.62
C LEU A 9 14.34 14.67 -7.61
N HIS A 10 14.33 13.45 -7.08
CA HIS A 10 14.31 12.21 -7.84
C HIS A 10 13.02 11.46 -7.53
N SER A 11 12.22 11.14 -8.55
CA SER A 11 10.99 10.37 -8.41
C SER A 11 11.28 8.87 -8.48
N ASP A 12 10.57 8.08 -7.69
CA ASP A 12 10.52 6.62 -7.84
C ASP A 12 9.71 6.19 -9.08
N ASN A 13 8.98 7.11 -9.73
CA ASN A 13 8.37 6.88 -11.04
C ASN A 13 9.35 7.27 -12.16
N PRO A 14 9.88 6.30 -12.93
CA PRO A 14 10.95 6.53 -13.92
C PRO A 14 10.51 7.38 -15.12
N THR A 15 9.20 7.63 -15.27
CA THR A 15 8.68 8.50 -16.34
C THR A 15 9.07 9.97 -16.12
N TYR A 16 9.37 10.36 -14.87
CA TYR A 16 9.74 11.72 -14.53
C TYR A 16 11.25 11.88 -14.42
N SER A 17 11.82 12.80 -15.21
CA SER A 17 13.24 13.14 -15.12
C SER A 17 13.55 13.91 -13.82
N PRO A 18 14.74 13.69 -13.23
CA PRO A 18 15.18 14.47 -12.07
C PRO A 18 15.27 15.97 -12.37
N TYR A 19 15.00 16.80 -11.38
CA TYR A 19 15.10 18.26 -11.48
C TYR A 19 15.57 18.90 -10.18
N GLN A 20 15.95 20.18 -10.27
CA GLN A 20 16.45 20.97 -9.15
C GLN A 20 15.47 22.09 -8.80
N ILE A 21 15.39 22.43 -7.52
CA ILE A 21 14.70 23.62 -7.03
C ILE A 21 15.60 24.42 -6.10
N GLN A 22 15.44 25.74 -6.09
CA GLN A 22 16.13 26.59 -5.12
C GLN A 22 15.50 26.41 -3.74
N VAL A 23 16.31 26.41 -2.69
CA VAL A 23 15.79 26.30 -1.31
C VAL A 23 14.87 27.46 -0.95
N GLU A 24 15.06 28.64 -1.56
CA GLU A 24 14.21 29.82 -1.35
C GLU A 24 12.78 29.67 -1.89
N ASP A 25 12.55 28.73 -2.81
CA ASP A 25 11.21 28.43 -3.35
C ASP A 25 10.45 27.40 -2.49
N VAL A 26 11.09 26.83 -1.47
CA VAL A 26 10.47 25.82 -0.59
C VAL A 26 9.64 26.51 0.49
N LEU A 27 8.33 26.32 0.44
CA LEU A 27 7.41 26.87 1.44
C LEU A 27 7.50 26.12 2.78
N GLU A 28 7.45 24.80 2.74
CA GLU A 28 7.33 23.94 3.93
C GLU A 28 7.96 22.55 3.69
N ILE A 29 8.43 21.90 4.77
CA ILE A 29 8.91 20.52 4.75
C ILE A 29 8.00 19.68 5.65
N TRP A 30 7.46 18.60 5.11
CA TRP A 30 6.54 17.70 5.80
C TRP A 30 7.20 16.34 6.05
N GLU A 31 7.21 15.90 7.31
CA GLU A 31 7.67 14.56 7.68
C GLU A 31 6.51 13.56 7.58
N ALA A 32 6.68 12.49 6.79
CA ALA A 32 5.75 11.38 6.72
C ALA A 32 6.42 10.10 7.25
N LYS A 33 5.73 9.39 8.14
CA LYS A 33 6.15 8.07 8.63
C LYS A 33 5.46 6.99 7.81
N ALA A 34 6.19 6.38 6.89
CA ALA A 34 5.71 5.23 6.13
C ALA A 34 6.11 3.92 6.82
N TYR A 35 5.12 3.06 7.10
CA TYR A 35 5.37 1.69 7.51
C TYR A 35 5.24 0.80 6.27
N ILE A 36 6.38 0.44 5.67
CA ILE A 36 6.42 -0.48 4.53
C ILE A 36 6.44 -1.90 5.10
N SER A 37 5.32 -2.62 5.03
CA SER A 37 5.26 -4.04 5.37
C SER A 37 5.64 -4.86 4.14
N ASN A 38 6.78 -5.54 4.19
CA ASN A 38 7.18 -6.50 3.14
C ASN A 38 6.44 -7.84 3.29
N THR A 39 5.71 -8.04 4.38
CA THR A 39 4.89 -9.23 4.62
C THR A 39 3.44 -8.91 4.33
N PHE A 40 3.04 -9.18 3.08
CA PHE A 40 1.63 -9.37 2.79
C PHE A 40 1.20 -10.71 3.38
N PRO A 41 0.06 -10.80 4.11
CA PRO A 41 -0.45 -12.08 4.52
C PRO A 41 -0.70 -12.91 3.25
N ILE A 42 0.03 -14.01 3.10
CA ILE A 42 -0.28 -15.01 2.09
C ILE A 42 -1.64 -15.56 2.50
N ALA A 43 -2.67 -15.27 1.71
CA ALA A 43 -3.96 -15.87 1.93
C ALA A 43 -3.80 -17.39 1.72
N ASP A 44 -3.72 -18.13 2.81
CA ASP A 44 -3.75 -19.59 2.78
C ASP A 44 -5.15 -20.03 2.35
N PHE A 45 -5.29 -20.28 1.05
CA PHE A 45 -6.45 -20.90 0.42
C PHE A 45 -6.22 -22.41 0.26
N SER A 46 -5.85 -23.10 1.33
CA SER A 46 -5.81 -24.55 1.31
C SER A 46 -7.17 -25.15 0.93
N LEU A 47 -7.15 -26.30 0.24
CA LEU A 47 -8.37 -27.05 -0.12
C LEU A 47 -9.23 -27.37 1.11
N ASN A 48 -8.61 -27.59 2.26
CA ASN A 48 -9.29 -27.80 3.53
C ASN A 48 -10.14 -26.58 3.92
N LYS A 49 -9.59 -25.38 3.79
CA LYS A 49 -10.30 -24.13 4.12
C LYS A 49 -11.42 -23.85 3.15
N LEU A 50 -11.22 -24.11 1.85
CA LEU A 50 -12.30 -24.02 0.86
C LEU A 50 -13.44 -25.01 1.17
N THR A 51 -13.10 -26.23 1.57
CA THR A 51 -14.07 -27.26 1.94
C THR A 51 -14.89 -26.83 3.16
N SER A 52 -14.25 -26.30 4.20
CA SER A 52 -14.95 -25.76 5.38
C SER A 52 -15.92 -24.64 5.02
N ILE A 53 -15.50 -23.68 4.19
CA ILE A 53 -16.37 -22.59 3.73
C ILE A 53 -17.61 -23.13 2.99
N VAL A 54 -17.42 -24.11 2.10
CA VAL A 54 -18.53 -24.72 1.36
C VAL A 54 -19.49 -25.47 2.30
N LEU A 55 -18.97 -26.19 3.29
CA LEU A 55 -19.78 -26.89 4.29
C LEU A 55 -20.61 -25.92 5.14
N ASP A 56 -20.01 -24.83 5.58
CA ASP A 56 -20.70 -23.80 6.37
C ASP A 56 -21.83 -23.15 5.55
N LEU A 57 -21.56 -22.80 4.29
CA LEU A 57 -22.59 -22.28 3.38
C LEU A 57 -23.73 -23.27 3.15
N GLN A 58 -23.42 -24.57 3.01
CA GLN A 58 -24.45 -25.61 2.88
C GLN A 58 -25.34 -25.68 4.13
N GLN A 59 -24.75 -25.59 5.33
CA GLN A 59 -25.52 -25.60 6.58
C GLN A 59 -26.43 -24.39 6.71
N GLU A 60 -25.95 -23.19 6.37
CA GLU A 60 -26.77 -21.97 6.40
C GLU A 60 -27.94 -22.05 5.41
N VAL A 61 -27.73 -22.57 4.20
CA VAL A 61 -28.81 -22.79 3.23
C VAL A 61 -29.84 -23.80 3.77
N ILE A 62 -29.40 -24.87 4.45
CA ILE A 62 -30.31 -25.85 5.06
C ILE A 62 -31.14 -25.21 6.18
N LYS A 63 -30.52 -24.37 7.03
CA LYS A 63 -31.24 -23.63 8.08
C LYS A 63 -32.28 -22.70 7.48
N LEU A 64 -31.92 -21.95 6.45
CA LEU A 64 -32.83 -21.04 5.75
C LEU A 64 -34.02 -21.77 5.12
N LYS A 65 -33.83 -22.98 4.57
CA LYS A 65 -34.91 -23.79 4.00
C LYS A 65 -35.84 -24.41 5.05
N LYS A 66 -35.43 -24.46 6.32
CA LYS A 66 -36.20 -25.04 7.44
C LYS A 66 -36.96 -23.98 8.24
N ALA A 67 -36.66 -22.70 8.03
CA ALA A 67 -37.43 -21.56 8.53
C ALA A 67 -38.63 -21.29 7.61
#